data_AF-C8PPJ1-F1
#
_entry.id   AF-C8PPJ1-F1
#
_cell.length_a   1.000
_cell.length_b   1.000
_cell.length_c   1.000
_cell.angle_alpha   90.00
_cell.angle_beta   90.00
_cell.angle_gamma   90.00
#
_symmetry.space_group_name_H-M   'P 1'
#
loop_
_entity.id
_entity.type
_entity.pdbx_description
1 polymer ?
#
loop_
_entity_poly.entity_id
_entity_poly.type
_entity_poly.pdbx_seq_one_letter_code
_entity_poly.pdbx_strand_id
1 'polypeptide(L)'
;MPERKGRLQIDLLGTSFALEADQPAEYLQSIYNHYKKVVSEVQQTSGVNDSLRVAIIAGILLSDELSKERLNPQAAIPQQETELLIEQSARKMIEDIDSIIYSLTPPTDEHA
;
A
#
# COMPACT_ATOMS: atom_id res chain seq x y z
N MET A 1 -2.77 -15.33 -20.80
CA MET A 1 -3.77 -14.91 -19.78
C MET A 1 -4.54 -13.75 -20.38
N PRO A 2 -5.87 -13.76 -20.45
CA PRO A 2 -6.59 -12.62 -21.02
C PRO A 2 -6.35 -11.39 -20.15
N GLU A 3 -5.88 -10.31 -20.76
CA GLU A 3 -5.77 -9.01 -20.11
C GLU A 3 -7.17 -8.63 -19.59
N ARG A 4 -7.35 -8.58 -18.26
CA ARG A 4 -8.62 -8.15 -17.67
C ARG A 4 -8.73 -6.65 -17.85
N LYS A 5 -9.27 -6.24 -18.99
CA LYS A 5 -9.65 -4.85 -19.28
C LYS A 5 -10.82 -4.46 -18.39
N GLY A 6 -10.57 -3.53 -17.48
CA GLY A 6 -11.59 -2.91 -16.65
C GLY A 6 -12.18 -1.69 -17.34
N ARG A 7 -13.44 -1.41 -17.05
CA ARG A 7 -14.14 -0.21 -17.50
C ARG A 7 -14.58 0.59 -16.29
N LEU A 8 -14.30 1.88 -16.28
CA LEU A 8 -14.68 2.83 -15.26
C LEU A 8 -15.65 3.86 -15.85
N GLN A 9 -16.73 4.15 -15.15
CA GLN A 9 -17.61 5.28 -15.48
C GLN A 9 -17.19 6.48 -14.61
N ILE A 10 -16.87 7.58 -15.28
CA ILE A 10 -16.52 8.84 -14.65
C ILE A 10 -17.75 9.75 -14.71
N ASP A 11 -18.06 10.39 -13.59
CA ASP A 11 -19.11 11.39 -13.41
C ASP A 11 -18.61 12.39 -12.37
N LEU A 12 -17.94 13.43 -12.84
CA LEU A 12 -17.21 14.37 -11.99
C LEU A 12 -17.03 15.71 -12.70
N LEU A 13 -17.15 16.80 -11.93
CA LEU A 13 -16.89 18.17 -12.40
C LEU A 13 -17.68 18.54 -13.67
N GLY A 14 -18.94 18.08 -13.74
CA GLY A 14 -19.84 18.34 -14.86
C GLY A 14 -19.55 17.52 -16.13
N THR A 15 -18.68 16.50 -16.04
CA THR A 15 -18.33 15.63 -17.17
C THR A 15 -18.70 14.18 -16.86
N SER A 16 -19.21 13.47 -17.87
CA SER A 16 -19.49 12.05 -17.76
C SER A 16 -19.03 11.29 -19.01
N PHE A 17 -18.21 10.26 -18.79
CA PHE A 17 -17.63 9.43 -19.84
C PHE A 17 -17.12 8.10 -19.28
N ALA A 18 -16.84 7.14 -20.16
CA ALA A 18 -16.23 5.86 -19.78
C ALA A 18 -14.74 5.83 -20.10
N LEU A 19 -13.95 5.23 -19.21
CA LEU A 19 -12.53 4.94 -19.39
C LEU A 19 -12.34 3.43 -19.44
N GLU A 20 -11.64 2.94 -20.47
CA GLU A 20 -11.18 1.55 -20.55
C GLU A 20 -9.69 1.49 -20.24
N ALA A 21 -9.28 0.55 -19.39
CA ALA A 21 -7.89 0.40 -18.97
C ALA A 21 -7.56 -1.07 -18.70
N ASP A 22 -6.27 -1.42 -18.80
CA ASP A 22 -5.75 -2.78 -18.57
C ASP A 22 -5.58 -3.08 -17.06
N GLN A 23 -6.56 -2.69 -16.26
CA GLN A 23 -6.60 -2.88 -14.81
C GLN A 23 -7.98 -3.38 -14.37
N PRO A 24 -8.08 -4.14 -13.26
CA PRO A 24 -9.36 -4.60 -12.73
C PRO A 24 -10.32 -3.44 -12.40
N ALA A 25 -11.62 -3.66 -12.62
CA ALA A 25 -12.64 -2.65 -12.37
C ALA A 25 -12.69 -2.21 -10.90
N GLU A 26 -12.45 -3.11 -9.94
CA GLU A 26 -12.44 -2.75 -8.51
C GLU A 26 -11.31 -1.77 -8.19
N TYR A 27 -10.13 -1.97 -8.79
CA TYR A 27 -8.97 -1.10 -8.62
C TYR A 27 -9.22 0.28 -9.23
N LEU A 28 -9.74 0.34 -10.46
CA LEU A 28 -10.11 1.60 -11.11
C LEU A 28 -11.14 2.38 -10.28
N GLN A 29 -12.12 1.70 -9.71
CA GLN A 29 -13.12 2.31 -8.85
C GLN A 29 -12.53 2.85 -7.55
N SER A 30 -11.54 2.15 -6.97
CA SER A 30 -10.82 2.61 -5.78
C SER A 30 -10.04 3.91 -6.05
N ILE A 31 -9.27 3.97 -7.14
CA ILE A 31 -8.56 5.21 -7.55
C ILE A 31 -9.56 6.34 -7.76
N TYR A 32 -10.66 6.07 -8.46
CA TYR A 32 -11.66 7.08 -8.75
C TYR A 32 -12.32 7.62 -7.48
N ASN A 33 -12.58 6.77 -6.49
CA ASN A 33 -13.12 7.20 -5.20
C ASN A 33 -12.12 8.08 -4.42
N HIS A 34 -10.82 7.76 -4.46
CA HIS A 34 -9.80 8.62 -3.87
C HIS A 34 -9.74 9.99 -4.55
N TYR A 35 -9.71 10.02 -5.89
CA TYR A 35 -9.72 11.29 -6.63
C TYR A 35 -10.94 12.15 -6.33
N LYS A 36 -12.15 11.55 -6.27
CA LYS A 36 -13.38 12.27 -5.87
C LYS A 36 -13.27 12.92 -4.50
N LYS A 37 -12.62 12.24 -3.54
CA LYS A 37 -12.41 12.78 -2.20
C LYS A 37 -11.52 14.03 -2.25
N VAL A 38 -10.39 13.96 -2.96
CA VAL A 38 -9.48 15.11 -3.13
C VAL A 38 -10.18 16.26 -3.85
N VAL A 39 -10.96 15.99 -4.90
CA VAL A 39 -11.77 17.01 -5.59
C VAL A 39 -12.76 17.68 -4.63
N SER A 40 -13.47 16.91 -3.80
CA SER A 40 -14.39 17.44 -2.79
C SER A 40 -13.66 18.32 -1.76
N GLU A 41 -12.48 17.90 -1.30
CA GLU A 41 -11.66 18.69 -0.37
C GLU A 41 -11.23 20.03 -0.98
N VAL A 42 -10.79 20.02 -2.25
CA VAL A 42 -10.42 21.25 -2.97
C VAL A 42 -11.63 22.17 -3.12
N GLN A 43 -12.80 21.66 -3.50
CA GLN A 43 -14.03 22.46 -3.62
C GLN A 43 -14.41 23.13 -2.29
N GLN A 44 -14.24 22.44 -1.17
CA GLN A 44 -14.58 22.96 0.16
C GLN A 44 -13.57 23.98 0.70
N THR A 45 -12.29 23.85 0.35
CA THR A 45 -11.20 24.61 1.01
C THR A 45 -10.62 25.75 0.18
N SER A 46 -10.68 25.66 -1.16
CA SER A 46 -9.98 26.60 -2.04
C SER A 46 -10.77 27.87 -2.39
N GLY A 47 -12.09 27.89 -2.17
CA GLY A 47 -12.98 28.94 -2.66
C GLY A 47 -13.10 29.00 -4.19
N VAL A 48 -12.55 28.01 -4.91
CA VAL A 48 -12.57 27.92 -6.37
C VAL A 48 -13.77 27.08 -6.82
N ASN A 49 -14.64 27.66 -7.63
CA ASN A 49 -15.82 26.99 -8.18
C ASN A 49 -15.67 26.56 -9.65
N ASP A 50 -14.57 26.96 -10.30
CA ASP A 50 -14.31 26.56 -11.69
C ASP A 50 -13.84 25.11 -11.75
N SER A 51 -14.55 24.30 -12.56
CA SER A 51 -14.34 22.85 -12.63
C SER A 51 -12.94 22.48 -13.12
N LEU A 52 -12.40 23.21 -14.10
CA LEU A 52 -11.06 22.94 -14.64
C LEU A 52 -9.98 23.28 -13.60
N ARG A 53 -10.09 24.42 -12.93
CA ARG A 53 -9.15 24.79 -11.86
C ARG A 53 -9.18 23.79 -10.70
N VAL A 54 -10.35 23.34 -10.28
CA VAL A 54 -10.49 22.30 -9.25
C VAL A 54 -9.80 21.01 -9.69
N ALA A 55 -10.01 20.55 -10.93
CA ALA A 55 -9.36 19.34 -11.46
C ALA A 55 -7.83 19.45 -11.45
N ILE A 56 -7.29 20.60 -11.87
CA ILE A 56 -5.85 20.87 -11.89
C ILE A 56 -5.27 20.85 -10.48
N ILE A 57 -5.90 21.55 -9.53
CA ILE A 57 -5.43 21.59 -8.13
C ILE A 57 -5.47 20.17 -7.53
N ALA A 58 -6.56 19.44 -7.70
CA ALA A 58 -6.69 18.07 -7.19
C ALA A 58 -5.61 17.13 -7.79
N GLY A 59 -5.32 17.26 -9.09
CA GLY A 59 -4.24 16.50 -9.74
C GLY A 59 -2.85 16.81 -9.20
N ILE A 60 -2.58 18.09 -8.90
CA ILE A 60 -1.31 18.51 -8.27
C ILE A 60 -1.19 17.93 -6.85
N LEU A 61 -2.25 18.01 -6.04
CA LEU A 61 -2.25 17.47 -4.68
C LEU A 61 -2.03 15.96 -4.63
N LEU A 62 -2.67 15.19 -5.53
CA LEU A 62 -2.40 13.77 -5.68
C LEU A 62 -0.95 13.46 -6.10
N SER A 63 -0.39 14.29 -6.98
CA SER A 63 1.00 14.13 -7.42
C SER A 63 1.99 14.39 -6.28
N ASP A 64 1.67 15.35 -5.41
CA ASP A 64 2.43 15.64 -4.18
C ASP A 64 2.31 14.50 -3.15
N GLU A 65 1.10 13.96 -2.93
CA GLU A 65 0.86 12.79 -2.08
C GLU A 65 1.74 11.61 -2.50
N LEU A 66 1.69 11.25 -3.79
CA LEU A 66 2.52 10.16 -4.36
C LEU A 66 4.03 10.46 -4.23
N SER A 67 4.43 11.71 -4.38
CA SER A 67 5.84 12.11 -4.25
C SER A 67 6.33 11.98 -2.81
N LYS A 68 5.50 12.36 -1.83
CA LYS A 68 5.79 12.21 -0.40
C LYS A 68 5.85 10.76 0.04
N GLU A 69 4.97 9.90 -0.46
CA GLU A 69 5.02 8.46 -0.19
C GLU A 69 6.35 7.84 -0.65
N ARG A 70 6.83 8.23 -1.85
CA ARG A 70 8.12 7.76 -2.38
C ARG A 70 9.33 8.25 -1.59
N LEU A 71 9.21 9.41 -0.95
CA LEU A 71 10.27 10.02 -0.14
C LEU A 71 10.24 9.56 1.32
N ASN A 72 9.21 8.84 1.76
CA ASN A 72 9.05 8.44 3.15
C ASN A 72 9.92 7.19 3.46
N PRO A 73 11.07 7.32 4.16
CA PRO A 73 12.02 6.22 4.34
C PRO A 73 11.48 5.10 5.24
N GLN A 74 10.40 5.36 5.99
CA GLN A 74 9.79 4.38 6.89
C GLN A 74 8.95 3.31 6.15
N ALA A 75 8.53 3.57 4.89
CA ALA A 75 7.95 2.55 4.02
C ALA A 75 9.04 1.77 3.24
N ALA A 76 10.27 2.29 3.23
CA ALA A 76 11.44 1.70 2.61
C ALA A 76 12.45 1.33 3.71
N ILE A 77 12.09 0.42 4.63
CA ILE A 77 13.15 -0.34 5.28
C ILE A 77 13.86 -1.07 4.14
N PRO A 78 15.18 -0.91 3.96
CA PRO A 78 15.91 -1.63 2.93
C PRO A 78 15.57 -3.11 3.10
N GLN A 79 15.11 -3.77 2.03
CA GLN A 79 14.63 -5.15 2.06
C GLN A 79 15.65 -6.09 2.75
N GLN A 80 16.94 -5.78 2.59
CA GLN A 80 18.06 -6.43 3.28
C GLN A 80 18.06 -6.27 4.81
N GLU A 81 17.74 -5.09 5.33
CA GLU A 81 17.73 -4.84 6.79
C GLU A 81 16.52 -5.53 7.44
N THR A 82 15.38 -5.57 6.74
CA THR A 82 14.20 -6.34 7.20
C THR A 82 14.46 -7.84 7.14
N GLU A 83 15.04 -8.35 6.07
CA GLU A 83 15.42 -9.77 5.96
C GLU A 83 16.40 -10.19 7.06
N LEU A 84 17.41 -9.36 7.35
CA LEU A 84 18.37 -9.62 8.43
C LEU A 84 17.70 -9.65 9.81
N LEU A 85 16.77 -8.73 10.09
CA LEU A 85 16.04 -8.70 11.37
C LEU A 85 15.08 -9.89 11.52
N ILE A 86 14.43 -10.31 10.45
CA ILE A 86 13.58 -11.50 10.42
C ILE A 86 14.42 -12.76 10.63
N GLU A 87 15.57 -12.87 9.95
CA GLU A 87 16.50 -14.00 10.08
C GLU A 87 17.04 -14.10 11.51
N GLN A 88 17.50 -12.99 12.09
CA GLN A 88 18.00 -12.94 13.47
C GLN A 88 16.92 -13.33 14.48
N SER A 89 15.69 -12.84 14.27
CA SER A 89 14.56 -13.17 15.15
C SER A 89 14.16 -14.64 15.04
N ALA A 90 14.13 -15.19 13.82
CA ALA A 90 13.86 -16.61 13.58
C ALA A 90 14.93 -17.52 14.20
N ARG A 91 16.21 -17.16 14.04
CA ARG A 91 17.34 -17.88 14.63
C ARG A 91 17.26 -17.89 16.16
N LYS A 92 16.97 -16.75 16.78
CA LYS A 92 16.82 -16.66 18.23
C LYS A 92 15.66 -17.54 18.74
N MET A 93 14.53 -17.57 18.04
CA MET A 93 13.42 -18.46 18.40
C MET A 93 13.83 -19.95 18.35
N ILE A 94 14.61 -20.35 17.35
CA ILE A 94 15.13 -21.73 17.25
C ILE A 94 16.09 -22.04 18.41
N GLU A 95 17.02 -21.13 18.71
CA GLU A 95 17.97 -21.28 19.83
C GLU A 95 17.25 -21.38 21.19
N ASP A 96 16.20 -20.59 21.39
CA ASP A 96 15.37 -20.63 22.60
C ASP A 96 14.58 -21.95 22.71
N ILE A 97 14.05 -22.47 21.58
CA ILE A 97 13.37 -23.78 21.53
C ILE A 97 14.36 -24.91 21.86
N ASP A 98 15.55 -24.91 21.24
CA ASP A 98 16.57 -25.93 21.47
C ASP A 98 16.99 -25.95 22.95
N SER A 99 17.21 -24.77 23.56
CA SER A 99 17.52 -24.63 24.98
C SER A 99 16.45 -25.25 25.89
N ILE A 100 15.17 -25.06 25.55
CA ILE A 100 14.04 -25.66 26.26
C ILE A 100 14.02 -27.19 26.07
N ILE A 101 14.26 -27.69 24.86
CA ILE A 101 14.31 -29.14 24.58
C ILE A 101 15.45 -29.82 25.34
N TYR A 102 16.65 -29.23 25.35
CA TYR A 102 17.79 -29.78 26.10
C TYR A 102 17.61 -29.72 27.61
N SER A 103 16.92 -28.70 28.13
CA SER A 103 16.63 -28.61 29.57
C SER A 103 15.50 -29.54 30.03
N LEU A 104 14.61 -29.98 29.12
CA LEU A 104 13.54 -30.93 29.40
C LEU A 104 13.94 -32.40 29.17
N THR A 105 15.11 -32.67 28.57
CA THR A 105 15.61 -34.03 28.33
C THR A 105 16.66 -34.38 29.39
N PRO A 106 16.35 -35.22 30.40
CA PRO A 106 17.39 -35.70 31.32
C PRO A 106 18.41 -36.58 30.55
N PRO A 107 19.66 -36.67 31.02
CA PRO A 107 20.64 -37.58 30.42
C PRO A 107 20.04 -38.99 30.42
N THR A 108 19.90 -39.56 29.23
CA THR A 108 19.58 -40.98 29.12
C THR A 108 20.84 -41.71 29.56
N ASP A 109 20.88 -42.12 30.84
CA ASP A 109 21.86 -43.09 31.32
C ASP A 109 21.63 -44.39 30.53
N GLU A 110 22.37 -44.55 29.43
CA GLU A 110 22.60 -45.87 28.86
C GLU A 110 23.49 -46.65 29.82
N HIS A 111 22.83 -47.55 30.55
CA HIS A 111 23.44 -48.54 31.43
C HIS A 111 24.53 -49.37 30.73
N ALA A 112 25.64 -49.57 31.43
CA ALA A 112 26.43 -50.79 31.40
C ALA A 112 26.78 -51.21 32.83
#